data_AF-A0A926PZE2-F1
#
_entry.id   AF-A0A926PZE2-F1
#
_cell.length_a   1.000
_cell.length_b   1.000
_cell.length_c   1.000
_cell.angle_alpha   90.00
_cell.angle_beta   90.00
_cell.angle_gamma   90.00
#
_symmetry.space_group_name_H-M   'P 1'
#
loop_
_entity.id
_entity.type
_entity.pdbx_description
1 polymer ?
#
loop_
_entity_poly.entity_id
_entity_poly.type
_entity_poly.pdbx_seq_one_letter_code
_entity_poly.pdbx_strand_id
1 'polypeptide(L)'
;MPGATQTATGSDVEALDWTSWDVRSLQGKTARIVLADNNTGGWGHLLADQFSLWGTPATSGFQRAHWVDYGKDNYAGVTFNNAPAGRWVMIGWMNNWDYSGSIPTDPWRSAMTVPRELGLRSTGEGVRLVQQPVSELRSLREDTVLNAKNLPVTNGSAPLRATGEAYEPTATFAPRHGQHRRCEGAHRQRSGDPDRLRLVSR
;
A
#
# COMPACT_ATOMS: atom_id res chain seq x y z
N MET A 1 12.00 35.84 -32.27
CA MET A 1 11.78 34.38 -32.25
C MET A 1 11.13 34.03 -30.93
N PRO A 2 9.91 33.45 -30.89
CA PRO A 2 9.36 32.95 -29.64
C PRO A 2 10.33 31.90 -29.09
N GLY A 3 10.82 32.10 -27.87
CA GLY A 3 11.65 31.09 -27.20
C GLY A 3 10.85 29.79 -27.03
N ALA A 4 11.54 28.65 -27.02
CA ALA A 4 10.90 27.39 -26.70
C ALA A 4 10.36 27.45 -25.26
N THR A 5 9.03 27.43 -25.11
CA THR A 5 8.37 27.40 -23.81
C THR A 5 7.95 25.97 -23.50
N GLN A 6 8.30 25.48 -22.31
CA GLN A 6 7.76 24.25 -21.74
C GLN A 6 6.84 24.61 -20.59
N THR A 7 5.69 23.95 -20.50
CA THR A 7 4.66 24.22 -19.50
C THR A 7 4.22 22.90 -18.86
N ALA A 8 3.87 22.95 -17.58
CA ALA A 8 3.14 21.88 -16.89
C ALA A 8 2.12 22.50 -15.94
N THR A 9 1.09 21.75 -15.60
CA THR A 9 0.03 22.14 -14.66
C THR A 9 -0.04 21.14 -13.52
N GLY A 10 -0.27 21.63 -12.29
CA GLY A 10 -0.48 20.77 -11.12
C GLY A 10 -1.82 20.02 -11.17
N SER A 11 -2.03 19.12 -10.21
CA SER A 11 -3.26 18.30 -10.09
C SER A 11 -4.29 18.87 -9.11
N ASP A 12 -4.15 20.14 -8.70
CA ASP A 12 -5.03 20.82 -7.74
C ASP A 12 -5.13 20.08 -6.39
N VAL A 13 -3.98 19.74 -5.82
CA VAL A 13 -3.84 19.07 -4.52
C VAL A 13 -2.75 19.73 -3.68
N GLU A 14 -2.90 19.70 -2.35
CA GLU A 14 -1.92 20.26 -1.40
C GLU A 14 -0.58 19.48 -1.37
N ALA A 15 -0.56 18.24 -1.87
CA ALA A 15 0.64 17.42 -1.90
C ALA A 15 1.54 17.82 -3.08
N LEU A 16 2.76 18.28 -2.78
CA LEU A 16 3.78 18.56 -3.78
C LEU A 16 4.27 17.27 -4.46
N ASP A 17 4.31 17.28 -5.79
CA ASP A 17 4.91 16.22 -6.60
C ASP A 17 5.91 16.79 -7.61
N TRP A 18 6.82 15.95 -8.09
CA TRP A 18 7.84 16.35 -9.04
C TRP A 18 7.29 16.44 -10.45
N THR A 19 7.65 17.54 -11.12
CA THR A 19 7.53 17.70 -12.56
C THR A 19 8.92 17.82 -13.14
N SER A 20 9.18 17.14 -14.26
CA SER A 20 10.47 17.17 -14.95
C SER A 20 10.30 17.62 -16.40
N TRP A 21 11.24 18.43 -16.89
CA TRP A 21 11.32 18.90 -18.27
C TRP A 21 12.68 18.52 -18.86
N ASP A 22 12.70 18.14 -20.13
CA ASP A 22 13.96 17.98 -20.85
C ASP A 22 14.47 19.35 -21.31
N VAL A 23 15.48 19.86 -20.61
CA VAL A 23 16.06 21.18 -20.88
C VAL A 23 17.36 21.13 -21.68
N ARG A 24 17.73 19.99 -22.28
CA ARG A 24 18.99 19.85 -23.05
C ARG A 24 19.11 20.88 -24.18
N SER A 25 18.00 21.26 -24.81
CA SER A 25 17.95 22.27 -25.87
C SER A 25 18.26 23.71 -25.41
N LEU A 26 18.30 23.93 -24.08
CA LEU A 26 18.58 25.22 -23.44
C LEU A 26 20.05 25.34 -22.98
N GLN A 27 20.90 24.33 -23.22
CA GLN A 27 22.31 24.38 -22.85
C GLN A 27 23.01 25.60 -23.50
N GLY A 28 23.72 26.37 -22.67
CA GLY A 28 24.39 27.60 -23.10
C GLY A 28 23.47 28.80 -23.33
N LYS A 29 22.17 28.70 -23.00
CA LYS A 29 21.20 29.79 -23.10
C LYS A 29 20.72 30.23 -21.71
N THR A 30 20.30 31.48 -21.60
CA THR A 30 19.58 31.97 -20.41
C THR A 30 18.13 31.50 -20.45
N ALA A 31 17.65 30.85 -19.39
CA ALA A 31 16.27 30.42 -19.22
C ALA A 31 15.62 31.11 -18.02
N ARG A 32 14.28 31.21 -18.04
CA ARG A 32 13.47 31.76 -16.93
C ARG A 32 12.40 30.74 -16.53
N ILE A 33 12.24 30.51 -15.24
CA ILE A 33 11.11 29.77 -14.68
C ILE A 33 10.00 30.78 -14.35
N VAL A 34 8.77 30.49 -14.77
CA VAL A 34 7.59 31.32 -14.52
C VAL A 34 6.54 30.44 -13.84
N LEU A 35 6.14 30.83 -12.63
CA LEU A 35 4.99 30.26 -11.93
C LEU A 35 3.80 31.18 -12.18
N ALA A 36 2.70 30.63 -12.69
CA ALA A 36 1.51 31.40 -13.04
C ALA A 36 0.27 30.79 -12.38
N ASP A 37 -0.47 31.62 -11.65
CA ASP A 37 -1.82 31.32 -11.18
C ASP A 37 -2.80 32.07 -12.06
N ASN A 38 -3.64 31.33 -12.78
CA ASN A 38 -4.69 31.89 -13.63
C ASN A 38 -6.08 31.75 -12.98
N ASN A 39 -6.15 31.37 -11.70
CA ASN A 39 -7.40 31.27 -10.97
C ASN A 39 -8.03 32.68 -10.82
N THR A 40 -9.32 32.77 -11.10
CA THR A 40 -10.13 33.99 -10.98
C THR A 40 -11.14 33.93 -9.84
N GLY A 41 -11.14 32.83 -9.08
CA GLY A 41 -11.99 32.64 -7.89
C GLY A 41 -11.46 33.33 -6.63
N GLY A 42 -12.22 33.27 -5.54
CA GLY A 42 -11.92 33.97 -4.29
C GLY A 42 -10.85 33.31 -3.39
N TRP A 43 -10.40 32.10 -3.71
CA TRP A 43 -9.38 31.37 -2.95
C TRP A 43 -8.51 30.53 -3.88
N GLY A 44 -7.20 30.52 -3.64
CA GLY A 44 -6.19 29.73 -4.33
C GLY A 44 -4.78 30.13 -3.88
N HIS A 45 -3.82 29.20 -3.99
CA HIS A 45 -2.40 29.46 -3.77
C HIS A 45 -1.53 28.59 -4.67
N LEU A 46 -0.31 29.07 -4.97
CA LEU A 46 0.71 28.28 -5.65
C LEU A 46 1.64 27.64 -4.61
N LEU A 47 1.87 26.33 -4.75
CA LEU A 47 2.92 25.62 -4.02
C LEU A 47 4.07 25.33 -4.98
N ALA A 48 5.25 25.85 -4.64
CA ALA A 48 6.50 25.50 -5.30
C ALA A 48 7.61 25.50 -4.24
N ASP A 49 8.48 24.51 -4.32
CA ASP A 49 9.58 24.34 -3.36
C ASP A 49 10.90 24.27 -4.13
N GLN A 50 11.47 23.07 -4.27
CA GLN A 50 12.81 22.90 -4.81
C GLN A 50 12.85 22.83 -6.34
N PHE A 51 13.78 23.60 -6.92
CA PHE A 51 14.19 23.48 -8.33
C PHE A 51 15.62 22.94 -8.40
N SER A 52 15.85 21.90 -9.20
CA SER A 52 17.18 21.28 -9.32
C SER A 52 17.37 20.65 -10.70
N LEU A 53 18.63 20.59 -11.15
CA LEU A 53 19.01 19.93 -12.39
C LEU A 53 19.56 18.53 -12.06
N TRP A 54 19.02 17.51 -12.73
CA TRP A 54 19.43 16.12 -12.56
C TRP A 54 19.51 15.41 -13.91
N GLY A 55 20.33 14.35 -13.99
CA GLY A 55 20.49 13.56 -15.21
C GLY A 55 19.33 12.62 -15.53
N THR A 56 18.42 12.41 -14.58
CA THR A 56 17.24 11.54 -14.72
C THR A 56 15.99 12.24 -14.21
N PRO A 57 14.82 12.09 -14.87
CA PRO A 57 13.56 12.64 -14.37
C PRO A 57 13.22 12.13 -12.97
N ALA A 58 12.69 13.00 -12.12
CA ALA A 58 12.18 12.58 -10.82
C ALA A 58 10.92 11.73 -11.00
N THR A 59 10.84 10.60 -10.30
CA THR A 59 9.63 9.79 -10.20
C THR A 59 8.62 10.45 -9.27
N SER A 60 7.33 10.26 -9.55
CA SER A 60 6.26 10.84 -8.73
C SER A 60 6.33 10.38 -7.27
N GLY A 61 5.81 11.17 -6.34
CA GLY A 61 5.73 10.82 -4.92
C GLY A 61 5.02 9.49 -4.70
N PHE A 62 3.96 9.24 -5.48
CA PHE A 62 3.23 7.97 -5.50
C PHE A 62 4.04 6.81 -6.08
N GLN A 63 4.92 7.04 -7.05
CA GLN A 63 5.82 6.01 -7.58
C GLN A 63 6.98 5.68 -6.62
N ARG A 64 7.29 6.58 -5.68
CA ARG A 64 8.35 6.37 -4.67
C ARG A 64 7.85 5.71 -3.39
N ALA A 65 6.56 5.85 -3.06
CA ALA A 65 6.02 5.35 -1.82
C ALA A 65 5.62 3.88 -1.93
N HIS A 66 6.13 3.06 -1.01
CA HIS A 66 5.63 1.70 -0.83
C HIS A 66 4.43 1.69 0.12
N TRP A 67 3.48 0.80 -0.15
CA TRP A 67 2.34 0.58 0.73
C TRP A 67 2.78 -0.09 2.03
N VAL A 68 2.36 0.47 3.16
CA VAL A 68 2.49 -0.19 4.47
C VAL A 68 1.52 -1.35 4.62
N ASP A 69 0.36 -1.27 3.97
CA ASP A 69 -0.65 -2.31 3.98
C ASP A 69 -1.39 -2.28 2.65
N TYR A 70 -1.65 -3.46 2.10
CA TYR A 70 -2.45 -3.62 0.89
C TYR A 70 -3.92 -3.92 1.22
N GLY A 71 -4.25 -4.13 2.50
CA GLY A 71 -5.61 -4.24 2.97
C GLY A 71 -6.36 -2.92 2.91
N LYS A 72 -7.68 -3.02 2.77
CA LYS A 72 -8.58 -1.85 2.75
C LYS A 72 -8.79 -1.23 4.13
N ASP A 73 -8.60 -2.03 5.18
CA ASP A 73 -8.96 -1.76 6.58
C ASP A 73 -7.71 -1.64 7.47
N ASN A 74 -6.90 -0.62 7.24
CA ASN A 74 -5.80 -0.24 8.12
C ASN A 74 -5.53 1.26 7.97
N TYR A 75 -6.37 2.06 8.61
CA TYR A 75 -6.33 3.52 8.55
C TYR A 75 -5.81 4.14 9.85
N ALA A 76 -5.36 5.40 9.79
CA ALA A 76 -4.88 6.15 10.95
C ALA A 76 -3.83 5.38 11.78
N GLY A 77 -2.93 4.69 11.09
CA GLY A 77 -1.86 3.91 11.72
C GLY A 77 -0.90 4.83 12.47
N VAL A 78 -0.63 4.50 13.73
CA VAL A 78 0.32 5.21 14.59
C VAL A 78 1.43 4.28 15.03
N THR A 79 2.61 4.85 15.29
CA THR A 79 3.73 4.13 15.91
C THR A 79 3.98 4.63 17.32
N PHE A 80 4.49 3.75 18.17
CA PHE A 80 4.84 4.08 19.55
C PHE A 80 6.31 4.49 19.63
N ASN A 81 6.57 5.71 20.11
CA ASN A 81 7.92 6.13 20.46
C ASN A 81 8.38 5.46 21.76
N ASN A 82 9.68 5.17 21.84
CA ASN A 82 10.32 4.60 23.03
C ASN A 82 9.66 3.30 23.52
N ALA A 83 9.19 2.45 22.61
CA ALA A 83 8.68 1.14 23.00
C ALA A 83 9.80 0.29 23.62
N PRO A 84 9.48 -0.60 24.59
CA PRO A 84 10.47 -1.46 25.23
C PRO A 84 11.33 -2.23 24.22
N ALA A 85 12.61 -2.41 24.59
CA ALA A 85 13.63 -3.03 23.74
C ALA A 85 13.89 -2.30 22.41
N GLY A 86 13.53 -1.00 22.31
CA GLY A 86 13.80 -0.19 21.12
C GLY A 86 13.02 -0.62 19.88
N ARG A 87 11.90 -1.32 20.06
CA ARG A 87 11.06 -1.79 18.96
C ARG A 87 10.27 -0.64 18.33
N TRP A 88 9.99 -0.77 17.04
CA TRP A 88 9.02 0.07 16.35
C TRP A 88 7.72 -0.70 16.25
N VAL A 89 6.72 -0.34 17.03
CA VAL A 89 5.41 -1.01 17.03
C VAL A 89 4.38 -0.09 16.40
N MET A 90 3.60 -0.64 15.47
CA MET A 90 2.50 0.04 14.79
C MET A 90 1.17 -0.61 15.13
N ILE A 91 0.14 0.21 15.32
CA ILE A 91 -1.26 -0.21 15.37
C ILE A 91 -2.10 0.74 14.51
N GLY A 92 -3.15 0.23 13.88
CA GLY A 92 -4.06 1.03 13.05
C GLY A 92 -5.52 0.72 13.34
N TRP A 93 -6.40 1.60 12.91
CA TRP A 93 -7.84 1.38 12.97
C TRP A 93 -8.25 0.45 11.83
N MET A 94 -8.78 -0.72 12.19
CA MET A 94 -9.18 -1.75 11.23
C MET A 94 -10.56 -1.41 10.64
N ASN A 95 -10.59 -0.37 9.81
CA ASN A 95 -11.79 0.15 9.16
C ASN A 95 -11.41 1.04 7.99
N ASN A 96 -12.42 1.50 7.25
CA ASN A 96 -12.30 2.42 6.14
C ASN A 96 -13.51 3.37 6.10
N TRP A 97 -13.23 4.66 5.89
CA TRP A 97 -14.26 5.69 5.84
C TRP A 97 -15.39 5.43 4.84
N ASP A 98 -15.11 4.72 3.73
CA ASP A 98 -16.12 4.36 2.71
C ASP A 98 -17.35 3.63 3.29
N TYR A 99 -17.21 2.90 4.39
CA TYR A 99 -18.30 2.09 5.01
C TYR A 99 -18.23 2.03 6.53
N SER A 100 -17.38 2.83 7.16
CA SER A 100 -17.15 2.78 8.61
C SER A 100 -18.41 2.91 9.48
N GLY A 101 -19.47 3.56 8.99
CA GLY A 101 -20.73 3.75 9.70
C GLY A 101 -21.72 2.58 9.62
N SER A 102 -21.53 1.62 8.69
CA SER A 102 -22.51 0.58 8.37
C SER A 102 -22.04 -0.85 8.69
N ILE A 103 -20.99 -1.00 9.49
CA ILE A 103 -20.50 -2.30 9.94
C ILE A 103 -21.51 -2.93 10.91
N PRO A 104 -21.95 -4.19 10.69
CA PRO A 104 -22.97 -4.87 11.50
C PRO A 104 -22.36 -5.47 12.78
N THR A 105 -21.96 -4.61 13.71
CA THR A 105 -21.45 -5.01 15.02
C THR A 105 -22.27 -4.34 16.13
N ASP A 106 -22.42 -5.03 17.26
CA ASP A 106 -23.12 -4.56 18.47
C ASP A 106 -22.43 -5.15 19.71
N PRO A 107 -22.34 -4.43 20.85
CA PRO A 107 -22.75 -3.03 21.08
C PRO A 107 -21.70 -1.99 20.67
N TRP A 108 -20.54 -2.40 20.14
CA TRP A 108 -19.49 -1.49 19.68
C TRP A 108 -19.29 -1.56 18.16
N ARG A 109 -18.47 -0.66 17.62
CA ARG A 109 -18.09 -0.65 16.22
C ARG A 109 -16.58 -0.51 16.02
N SER A 110 -16.08 -1.20 15.01
CA SER A 110 -14.66 -1.29 14.65
C SER A 110 -13.83 -2.11 15.62
N ALA A 111 -12.58 -2.35 15.23
CA ALA A 111 -11.52 -2.85 16.08
C ALA A 111 -10.19 -2.19 15.68
N MET A 112 -9.15 -2.41 16.47
CA MET A 112 -7.78 -2.11 16.06
C MET A 112 -7.20 -3.30 15.31
N THR A 113 -6.24 -3.04 14.43
CA THR A 113 -5.42 -4.11 13.85
C THR A 113 -4.60 -4.78 14.93
N VAL A 114 -4.14 -6.00 14.65
CA VAL A 114 -3.08 -6.63 15.45
C VAL A 114 -1.86 -5.69 15.46
N PRO A 115 -1.27 -5.40 16.64
CA PRO A 115 -0.03 -4.65 16.70
C PRO A 115 1.08 -5.37 15.94
N ARG A 116 1.85 -4.63 15.15
CA ARG A 116 2.94 -5.16 14.33
C ARG A 116 4.25 -4.49 14.68
N GLU A 117 5.29 -5.30 14.84
CA GLU A 117 6.65 -4.80 14.85
C GLU A 117 7.08 -4.47 13.42
N LEU A 118 7.66 -3.29 13.25
CA LEU A 118 8.23 -2.80 12.01
C LEU A 118 9.73 -3.04 12.00
N GLY A 119 10.24 -3.39 10.83
CA GLY A 119 11.68 -3.46 10.56
C GLY A 119 11.99 -3.04 9.13
N LEU A 120 13.27 -2.92 8.82
CA LEU A 120 13.75 -2.68 7.47
C LEU A 120 14.55 -3.89 7.00
N ARG A 121 14.34 -4.30 5.75
CA ARG A 121 15.09 -5.38 5.11
C ARG A 121 15.59 -4.94 3.74
N SER A 122 16.88 -5.12 3.50
CA SER A 122 17.46 -4.96 2.17
C SER A 122 16.98 -6.08 1.24
N THR A 123 16.53 -5.71 0.05
CA THR A 123 16.13 -6.63 -1.02
C THR A 123 16.87 -6.28 -2.31
N GLY A 124 16.79 -7.14 -3.33
CA GLY A 124 17.37 -6.84 -4.65
C GLY A 124 16.81 -5.56 -5.31
N GLU A 125 15.65 -5.09 -4.86
CA GLU A 125 15.00 -3.87 -5.35
C GLU A 125 15.17 -2.67 -4.38
N GLY A 126 16.05 -2.79 -3.39
CA GLY A 126 16.30 -1.78 -2.36
C GLY A 126 15.72 -2.12 -0.99
N VAL A 127 15.75 -1.16 -0.08
CA VAL A 127 15.24 -1.32 1.29
C VAL A 127 13.71 -1.38 1.27
N ARG A 128 13.14 -2.32 2.02
CA ARG A 128 11.70 -2.51 2.19
C ARG A 128 11.33 -2.50 3.66
N LEU A 129 10.19 -1.89 3.99
CA LEU A 129 9.55 -2.08 5.28
C LEU A 129 9.06 -3.53 5.38
N VAL A 130 9.35 -4.17 6.50
CA VAL A 130 8.85 -5.51 6.85
C VAL A 130 8.08 -5.43 8.16
N GLN A 131 7.11 -6.32 8.30
CA GLN A 131 6.19 -6.34 9.44
C GLN A 131 6.02 -7.77 9.94
N GLN A 132 5.89 -7.91 11.25
CA GLN A 132 5.50 -9.16 11.90
C GLN A 132 4.54 -8.85 13.06
N PRO A 133 3.57 -9.73 13.35
CA PRO A 133 2.76 -9.60 14.57
C PRO A 133 3.67 -9.53 15.80
N VAL A 134 3.31 -8.71 16.79
CA VAL A 134 4.06 -8.61 18.06
C VAL A 134 4.20 -9.97 18.73
N SER A 135 5.37 -10.22 19.35
CA SER A 135 5.69 -11.50 19.99
C SER A 135 4.72 -11.90 21.10
N GLU A 136 4.09 -10.91 21.73
CA GLU A 136 3.14 -11.04 22.83
C GLU A 136 1.89 -11.82 22.43
N LEU A 137 1.48 -11.80 21.15
CA LEU A 137 0.36 -12.61 20.67
C LEU A 137 0.56 -14.12 20.90
N ARG A 138 1.81 -14.57 21.02
CA ARG A 138 2.11 -15.98 21.30
C ARG A 138 1.47 -16.46 22.60
N SER A 139 1.25 -15.59 23.59
CA SER A 139 0.62 -15.98 24.86
C SER A 139 -0.89 -16.23 24.74
N LEU A 140 -1.52 -15.80 23.64
CA LEU A 140 -2.94 -16.03 23.37
C LEU A 140 -3.18 -17.31 22.56
N ARG A 141 -2.11 -17.97 22.11
CA ARG A 141 -2.24 -19.20 21.33
C ARG A 141 -2.62 -20.35 22.25
N GLU A 142 -3.67 -21.06 21.86
CA GLU A 142 -4.07 -22.33 22.47
C GLU A 142 -3.40 -23.51 21.75
N ASP A 143 -3.87 -24.72 22.06
CA ASP A 143 -3.40 -25.95 21.44
C ASP A 143 -3.55 -25.91 19.92
N THR A 144 -2.60 -26.56 19.24
CA THR A 144 -2.64 -26.67 17.78
C THR A 144 -3.81 -27.56 17.36
N VAL A 145 -4.86 -26.94 16.81
CA VAL A 145 -6.06 -27.65 16.36
C VAL A 145 -5.86 -28.45 15.07
N LEU A 146 -4.86 -28.10 14.26
CA LEU A 146 -4.54 -28.81 13.02
C LEU A 146 -3.05 -28.66 12.68
N ASN A 147 -2.40 -29.80 12.47
CA ASN A 147 -1.05 -29.86 11.91
C ASN A 147 -1.05 -30.85 10.74
N ALA A 148 -0.98 -30.33 9.52
CA ALA A 148 -0.94 -31.11 8.29
C ALA A 148 0.38 -30.90 7.57
N LYS A 149 0.97 -31.99 7.06
CA LYS A 149 2.18 -31.96 6.24
C LYS A 149 1.94 -32.70 4.94
N ASN A 150 2.61 -32.27 3.87
CA ASN A 150 2.57 -32.92 2.56
C ASN A 150 1.13 -33.18 2.07
N LEU A 151 0.24 -32.18 2.21
CA LEU A 151 -1.13 -32.26 1.71
C LEU A 151 -1.16 -31.86 0.23
N PRO A 152 -1.23 -32.81 -0.73
CA PRO A 152 -1.32 -32.45 -2.13
C PRO A 152 -2.71 -31.86 -2.42
N VAL A 153 -2.73 -30.67 -3.02
CA VAL A 153 -3.94 -30.09 -3.59
C VAL A 153 -3.82 -30.21 -5.10
N THR A 154 -4.55 -31.14 -5.70
CA THR A 154 -4.60 -31.31 -7.16
C THR A 154 -5.91 -30.73 -7.66
N ASN A 155 -5.85 -29.80 -8.61
CA ASN A 155 -6.98 -29.16 -9.31
C ASN A 155 -8.30 -29.15 -8.50
N GLY A 156 -8.40 -28.24 -7.53
CA GLY A 156 -9.58 -28.15 -6.67
C GLY A 156 -9.23 -27.63 -5.29
N SER A 157 -10.07 -27.99 -4.32
CA SER A 157 -9.90 -27.64 -2.91
C SER A 157 -9.68 -28.89 -2.06
N ALA A 158 -8.86 -28.76 -1.02
CA ALA A 158 -8.72 -29.75 0.04
C ALA A 158 -9.25 -29.14 1.35
N PRO A 159 -10.28 -29.73 1.98
CA PRO A 159 -10.83 -29.18 3.22
C PRO A 159 -9.85 -29.37 4.38
N LEU A 160 -9.62 -28.30 5.13
CA LEU A 160 -8.92 -28.34 6.42
C LEU A 160 -9.96 -28.48 7.53
N ARG A 161 -9.86 -29.53 8.34
CA ARG A 161 -10.80 -29.78 9.44
C ARG A 161 -10.29 -29.12 10.72
N ALA A 162 -10.69 -27.88 10.95
CA ALA A 162 -10.49 -27.14 12.19
C ALA A 162 -11.81 -26.43 12.58
N THR A 163 -12.08 -26.30 13.88
CA THR A 163 -13.29 -25.67 14.45
C THR A 163 -12.91 -24.64 15.52
N GLY A 164 -13.65 -23.53 15.59
CA GLY A 164 -13.25 -22.32 16.30
C GLY A 164 -13.49 -21.03 15.50
N GLU A 165 -13.40 -19.89 16.19
CA GLU A 165 -13.71 -18.55 15.63
C GLU A 165 -12.45 -17.68 15.44
N ALA A 166 -11.34 -18.03 16.09
CA ALA A 166 -10.07 -17.31 16.02
C ALA A 166 -8.91 -18.28 15.81
N TYR A 167 -8.09 -18.01 14.79
CA TYR A 167 -6.94 -18.84 14.44
C TYR A 167 -5.77 -17.99 13.95
N GLU A 168 -4.56 -18.54 14.09
CA GLU A 168 -3.36 -18.05 13.43
C GLU A 168 -2.81 -19.14 12.48
N PRO A 169 -3.31 -19.23 11.23
CA PRO A 169 -2.83 -20.23 10.29
C PRO A 169 -1.43 -19.88 9.79
N THR A 170 -0.50 -20.82 9.92
CA THR A 170 0.82 -20.75 9.28
C THR A 170 0.93 -21.87 8.25
N ALA A 171 1.28 -21.53 7.01
CA ALA A 171 1.41 -22.50 5.94
C ALA A 171 2.63 -22.22 5.07
N THR A 172 3.24 -23.28 4.57
CA THR A 172 4.31 -23.23 3.56
C THR A 172 3.87 -24.07 2.38
N PHE A 173 3.99 -23.51 1.18
CA PHE A 173 3.56 -24.17 -0.04
C PHE A 173 4.74 -24.30 -1.00
N ALA A 174 4.85 -25.45 -1.64
CA ALA A 174 5.78 -25.69 -2.74
C ALA A 174 4.96 -25.79 -4.03
N PRO A 175 4.82 -24.72 -4.82
CA PRO A 175 4.14 -24.80 -6.11
C PRO A 175 4.93 -25.78 -7.01
N ARG A 176 4.24 -26.76 -7.61
CA ARG A 176 4.89 -27.65 -8.57
C ARG A 176 5.32 -26.84 -9.80
N HIS A 177 6.61 -26.90 -10.12
CA HIS A 177 7.16 -26.30 -11.33
C HIS A 177 6.44 -26.86 -12.57
N GLY A 178 5.68 -26.03 -13.28
CA GLY A 178 5.07 -26.45 -14.54
C GLY A 178 4.05 -25.51 -15.15
N GLN A 179 3.12 -24.92 -14.39
CA GLN A 179 2.07 -24.06 -14.95
C GLN A 179 1.67 -23.03 -13.90
N HIS A 180 1.76 -21.73 -14.24
CA HIS A 180 1.43 -20.55 -13.41
C HIS A 180 2.57 -20.01 -12.52
N ARG A 181 3.29 -19.00 -13.05
CA ARG A 181 4.34 -18.22 -12.35
C ARG A 181 3.78 -17.07 -11.49
N ARG A 182 2.51 -17.10 -11.07
CA ARG A 182 1.91 -16.03 -10.27
C ARG A 182 0.85 -16.56 -9.30
N CYS A 183 1.08 -16.32 -8.01
CA CYS A 183 0.00 -16.17 -7.04
C CYS A 183 -0.40 -14.70 -7.04
N GLU A 184 -1.52 -14.35 -7.68
CA GLU A 184 -2.12 -13.02 -7.58
C GLU A 184 -3.27 -13.09 -6.56
N GLY A 185 -3.15 -12.32 -5.47
CA GLY A 185 -4.27 -12.02 -4.57
C GLY A 185 -5.05 -10.84 -5.14
N ALA A 186 -6.35 -11.03 -5.39
CA ALA A 186 -7.19 -10.04 -6.07
C ALA A 186 -7.51 -8.83 -5.18
N HIS A 187 -7.33 -7.63 -5.73
CA HIS A 187 -7.95 -6.38 -5.27
C HIS A 187 -9.20 -6.09 -6.13
N ARG A 188 -10.34 -5.75 -5.52
CA ARG A 188 -11.43 -5.07 -6.24
C ARG A 188 -12.31 -4.20 -5.34
N GLN A 189 -12.60 -2.98 -5.80
CA GLN A 189 -13.70 -2.08 -5.43
C GLN A 189 -14.09 -1.35 -6.73
N ARG A 190 -15.33 -1.04 -7.16
CA ARG A 190 -16.63 -0.67 -6.54
C ARG A 190 -17.80 -1.29 -7.37
N SER A 191 -18.88 -1.72 -6.70
CA SER A 191 -20.26 -1.15 -6.57
C SER A 191 -21.21 -1.30 -7.77
N GLY A 192 -22.32 -2.04 -7.54
CA GLY A 192 -23.55 -1.99 -8.35
C GLY A 192 -23.86 -3.29 -9.11
N ASP A 193 -24.73 -4.11 -8.52
CA ASP A 193 -25.39 -5.34 -9.04
C ASP A 193 -24.57 -6.64 -9.26
N PRO A 194 -25.18 -7.83 -9.05
CA PRO A 194 -24.47 -9.09 -8.85
C PRO A 194 -24.21 -9.82 -10.17
N ASP A 195 -23.12 -9.48 -10.84
CA ASP A 195 -22.65 -10.29 -11.96
C ASP A 195 -21.69 -11.41 -11.52
N ARG A 196 -22.09 -12.62 -11.90
CA ARG A 196 -21.42 -13.91 -11.66
C ARG A 196 -20.04 -13.92 -12.33
N LEU A 197 -18.98 -14.06 -11.53
CA LEU A 197 -17.65 -14.39 -12.04
C LEU A 197 -17.65 -15.83 -12.58
N ARG A 198 -17.45 -15.98 -13.89
CA ARG A 198 -17.15 -17.26 -14.55
C ARG A 198 -15.68 -17.29 -14.92
N LEU A 199 -14.95 -18.30 -14.43
CA LEU A 199 -13.68 -18.70 -15.03
C LEU A 199 -14.01 -19.51 -16.30
N VAL A 200 -13.52 -19.06 -17.45
CA VAL A 200 -13.52 -19.85 -18.69
C VAL A 200 -12.06 -20.07 -19.08
N SER A 201 -11.63 -21.32 -19.07
CA SER A 201 -10.38 -21.76 -19.70
C SER A 201 -10.57 -21.85 -21.21
N ARG A 202 -9.52 -21.56 -21.98
CA ARG A 202 -9.28 -22.32 -23.21
C ARG A 202 -8.29 -23.42 -22.87
#